data_AF-A0A8B6C1S4-F1
#
_entry.id   AF-A0A8B6C1S4-F1
#
_cell.length_a   1.000
_cell.length_b   1.000
_cell.length_c   1.000
_cell.angle_alpha   90.00
_cell.angle_beta   90.00
_cell.angle_gamma   90.00
#
_symmetry.space_group_name_H-M   'P 1'
#
loop_
_entity.id
_entity.type
_entity.pdbx_description
1 polymer ?
#
loop_
_entity_poly.entity_id
_entity_poly.type
_entity_poly.pdbx_seq_one_letter_code
_entity_poly.pdbx_strand_id
1 'polypeptide(L)'
;TCYPCDSNERQIEDILQKSSKYRPHSVAVDSEHDNIYWSERNYKAVFRSELDGSNEIEIINSSAEIGYLTLDVNNNWIYYMDNENSTINRCTLNGENRTTIISDTGA
;
A
#
# COMPACT_ATOMS: atom_id res chain seq x y z
N THR A 1 15.65 37.57 12.90
CA THR A 1 16.56 36.50 13.36
C THR A 1 16.16 35.24 12.65
N CYS A 2 16.98 34.75 11.72
CA CYS A 2 16.71 33.53 10.98
C CYS A 2 16.87 32.33 11.92
N TYR A 3 15.92 31.40 11.92
CA TYR A 3 16.07 30.12 12.60
C TYR A 3 17.29 29.39 12.02
N PRO A 4 18.08 28.65 12.82
CA PRO A 4 19.14 27.83 12.28
C PRO A 4 18.51 26.83 11.29
N CYS A 5 19.05 26.79 10.07
CA CYS A 5 18.76 25.71 9.13
C CYS A 5 19.28 24.43 9.77
N ASP A 6 18.37 23.56 10.20
CA ASP A 6 18.71 22.28 10.81
C ASP A 6 19.50 21.48 9.76
N SER A 7 20.76 21.15 10.03
CA SER A 7 21.67 20.45 9.11
C SER A 7 21.31 18.98 8.85
N ASN A 8 20.08 18.59 9.19
CA ASN A 8 19.50 17.26 9.02
C ASN A 8 18.44 17.27 7.92
N GLU A 9 18.71 17.95 6.80
CA GLU A 9 17.88 17.78 5.60
C GLU A 9 17.94 16.30 5.20
N ARG A 10 16.84 15.57 5.42
CA ARG A 10 16.70 14.20 4.93
C ARG A 10 16.92 14.22 3.42
N GLN A 11 17.93 13.50 2.95
CA GLN A 11 18.16 13.37 1.52
C GLN A 11 16.98 12.65 0.88
N ILE A 12 16.61 13.10 -0.32
CA ILE A 12 15.63 12.40 -1.15
C ILE A 12 16.36 11.20 -1.74
N GLU A 13 15.84 10.00 -1.48
CA GLU A 13 16.41 8.74 -1.96
C GLU A 13 15.39 7.98 -2.81
N ASP A 14 15.87 7.43 -3.92
CA ASP A 14 15.09 6.51 -4.75
C ASP A 14 15.22 5.09 -4.17
N ILE A 15 14.21 4.69 -3.41
CA ILE A 15 14.20 3.41 -2.67
C ILE A 15 13.85 2.24 -3.59
N LEU A 16 12.90 2.45 -4.52
CA LEU A 16 12.38 1.39 -5.38
C LEU A 16 11.98 1.95 -6.75
N GLN A 17 12.81 1.70 -7.76
CA GLN A 17 12.52 2.11 -9.14
C GLN A 17 11.95 0.95 -9.95
N LYS A 18 10.78 1.17 -10.56
CA LYS A 18 10.14 0.22 -11.47
C LYS A 18 10.11 0.75 -12.90
N SER A 19 10.01 -0.18 -13.85
CA SER A 19 9.83 0.20 -15.26
C SER A 19 8.51 0.99 -15.46
N SER A 20 8.39 1.70 -16.58
CA SER A 20 7.18 2.47 -16.93
C SER A 20 5.90 1.65 -17.11
N LYS A 21 6.01 0.31 -17.07
CA LYS A 21 4.86 -0.60 -17.03
C LYS A 21 4.12 -0.54 -15.69
N TYR A 22 4.80 -0.10 -14.63
CA TYR A 22 4.20 0.04 -13.32
C TYR A 22 3.56 1.42 -13.15
N ARG A 23 2.48 1.46 -12.40
CA ARG A 23 1.67 2.60 -12.01
C ARG A 23 1.28 2.47 -10.53
N PRO A 24 2.22 2.69 -9.60
CA PRO A 24 1.92 2.83 -8.19
C PRO A 24 0.88 3.94 -7.98
N HIS A 25 -0.04 3.74 -7.05
CA HIS A 25 -1.15 4.68 -6.87
C HIS A 25 -1.34 5.16 -5.43
N SER A 26 -1.40 4.25 -4.46
CA SER A 26 -1.53 4.57 -3.04
C SER A 26 -0.41 3.89 -2.28
N VAL A 27 0.04 4.50 -1.18
CA VAL A 27 1.09 3.96 -0.32
C VAL A 27 0.70 4.10 1.15
N ALA A 28 1.11 3.15 1.98
CA ALA A 28 1.01 3.21 3.43
C ALA A 28 2.26 2.60 4.06
N VAL A 29 2.63 3.09 5.24
CA VAL A 29 3.86 2.72 5.93
C VAL A 29 3.50 2.08 7.27
N ASP A 30 4.14 0.95 7.55
CA ASP A 30 4.22 0.34 8.87
C ASP A 30 5.63 0.56 9.40
N SER A 31 5.82 1.66 10.14
CA SER A 31 7.12 2.04 10.71
C SER A 31 7.49 1.22 11.94
N GLU A 32 6.57 0.45 12.51
CA GLU A 32 6.87 -0.43 13.65
C GLU A 32 7.60 -1.69 13.18
N HIS A 33 7.29 -2.15 11.98
CA HIS A 33 7.86 -3.38 11.39
C HIS A 33 8.73 -3.11 10.15
N ASP A 34 9.13 -1.86 9.90
CA ASP A 34 9.96 -1.44 8.77
C ASP A 34 9.41 -1.89 7.39
N ASN A 35 8.09 -1.84 7.20
CA ASN A 35 7.45 -2.22 5.94
C ASN A 35 6.76 -1.04 5.25
N ILE A 36 6.75 -1.06 3.92
CA ILE A 36 5.96 -0.17 3.07
C ILE A 36 5.06 -0.99 2.16
N TYR A 37 3.84 -0.51 1.97
CA TYR A 37 2.80 -1.16 1.19
C TYR A 37 2.31 -0.21 0.11
N TRP A 38 2.14 -0.67 -1.13
CA TRP A 38 1.59 0.16 -2.19
C TRP A 38 0.64 -0.60 -3.11
N SER A 39 -0.40 0.10 -3.56
CA SER A 39 -1.27 -0.41 -4.62
C SER A 39 -0.67 -0.13 -5.99
N GLU A 40 -0.88 -1.09 -6.87
CA GLU A 40 -0.42 -1.07 -8.25
C GLU A 40 -1.65 -1.30 -9.15
N ARG A 41 -1.96 -0.33 -10.01
CA ARG A 41 -3.16 -0.36 -10.87
C ARG A 41 -3.05 -1.27 -12.09
N ASN A 42 -1.93 -1.25 -12.80
CA ASN A 42 -1.73 -2.02 -14.03
C ASN A 42 -1.64 -3.53 -13.78
N TYR A 43 -1.06 -3.92 -12.63
CA TYR A 43 -0.92 -5.28 -12.15
C TYR A 43 -2.06 -5.69 -11.21
N LYS A 44 -2.93 -4.75 -10.84
CA LYS A 44 -4.11 -4.98 -10.00
C LYS A 44 -3.74 -5.69 -8.68
N ALA A 45 -2.70 -5.17 -8.05
CA ALA A 45 -2.05 -5.82 -6.93
C ALA A 45 -1.72 -4.85 -5.80
N VAL A 46 -1.47 -5.40 -4.61
CA VAL A 46 -0.77 -4.69 -3.54
C VAL A 46 0.56 -5.38 -3.32
N PHE A 47 1.62 -4.59 -3.28
CA PHE A 47 2.96 -5.04 -2.97
C PHE A 47 3.37 -4.54 -1.59
N ARG A 48 4.34 -5.24 -1.00
CA ARG A 48 5.04 -4.86 0.22
C ARG A 48 6.53 -5.00 0.01
N SER A 49 7.32 -4.09 0.56
CA SER A 49 8.77 -4.24 0.72
C SER A 49 9.19 -3.76 2.11
N GLU A 50 10.45 -3.98 2.46
CA GLU A 50 11.07 -3.23 3.56
C GLU A 50 11.21 -1.74 3.20
N LEU A 51 11.46 -0.88 4.18
CA LEU A 51 11.60 0.57 3.98
C LEU A 51 12.80 0.96 3.11
N ASP A 52 13.77 0.06 2.92
CA ASP A 52 14.91 0.22 2.01
C ASP A 52 14.63 -0.33 0.60
N GLY A 53 13.41 -0.81 0.34
CA GLY A 53 12.98 -1.36 -0.96
C GLY A 53 13.36 -2.82 -1.16
N SER A 54 14.05 -3.44 -0.20
CA SER A 54 14.38 -4.86 -0.25
C SER A 54 13.15 -5.74 0.04
N ASN A 55 13.27 -7.03 -0.25
CA ASN A 55 12.24 -8.04 0.05
C ASN A 55 10.84 -7.68 -0.49
N GLU A 56 10.78 -7.10 -1.68
CA GLU A 56 9.52 -6.86 -2.39
C GLU A 56 8.77 -8.18 -2.62
N ILE A 57 7.50 -8.20 -2.20
CA ILE A 57 6.57 -9.29 -2.44
C ILE A 57 5.20 -8.75 -2.86
N GLU A 58 4.51 -9.50 -3.72
CA GLU A 58 3.09 -9.29 -4.00
C GLU A 58 2.27 -9.95 -2.88
N ILE A 59 1.43 -9.17 -2.18
CA ILE A 59 0.62 -9.68 -1.07
C ILE A 59 -0.87 -9.78 -1.40
N ILE A 60 -1.35 -9.03 -2.39
CA ILE A 60 -2.73 -9.12 -2.87
C ILE A 60 -2.69 -9.14 -4.39
N ASN A 61 -3.38 -10.11 -4.98
CA ASN A 61 -3.73 -10.11 -6.39
C ASN A 61 -5.26 -9.97 -6.56
N SER A 62 -5.68 -9.22 -7.57
CA SER A 62 -7.09 -8.98 -7.83
C SER A 62 -7.37 -8.97 -9.32
N SER A 63 -8.58 -9.37 -9.71
CA SER A 63 -9.06 -9.17 -11.07
C SER A 63 -9.47 -7.72 -11.34
N ALA A 64 -9.64 -6.91 -10.29
CA ALA A 64 -10.08 -5.53 -10.32
C ALA A 64 -8.99 -4.55 -9.85
N GLU A 65 -8.97 -3.35 -10.42
CA GLU A 65 -8.05 -2.28 -10.02
C GLU A 65 -8.16 -1.95 -8.52
N ILE A 66 -7.03 -2.02 -7.83
CA ILE A 66 -6.92 -1.64 -6.41
C ILE A 66 -6.67 -0.14 -6.31
N GLY A 67 -7.56 0.55 -5.60
CA GLY A 67 -7.55 2.00 -5.41
C GLY A 67 -6.59 2.47 -4.31
N TYR A 68 -7.16 3.11 -3.28
CA TYR A 68 -6.41 3.51 -2.09
C TYR A 68 -6.38 2.39 -1.05
N LEU A 69 -5.35 2.39 -0.23
CA LEU A 69 -5.18 1.44 0.88
C LEU A 69 -4.78 2.17 2.16
N THR A 70 -5.13 1.59 3.31
CA THR A 70 -4.70 2.01 4.64
C THR A 70 -4.43 0.80 5.52
N LEU A 71 -3.67 0.99 6.60
CA LEU A 71 -3.22 -0.07 7.49
C LEU A 71 -3.79 0.14 8.90
N ASP A 72 -4.19 -0.94 9.53
CA ASP A 72 -4.40 -1.05 10.96
C ASP A 72 -3.38 -2.06 11.48
N VAL A 73 -2.17 -1.56 11.73
CA VAL A 73 -0.98 -2.38 12.08
C VAL A 73 -1.23 -3.18 13.37
N ASN A 74 -1.79 -2.53 14.39
CA ASN A 74 -2.06 -3.14 15.70
C ASN A 74 -3.01 -4.35 15.60
N ASN A 75 -3.95 -4.31 14.66
CA ASN A 75 -4.91 -5.41 14.46
C ASN A 75 -4.58 -6.31 13.27
N ASN A 76 -3.41 -6.13 12.64
CA ASN A 76 -2.95 -6.89 11.49
C ASN A 76 -3.95 -6.83 10.30
N TRP A 77 -4.40 -5.63 9.90
CA TRP A 77 -5.28 -5.46 8.74
C TRP A 77 -4.77 -4.46 7.72
N ILE A 78 -4.98 -4.78 6.44
CA ILE A 78 -4.98 -3.85 5.31
C ILE A 78 -6.43 -3.64 4.91
N TYR A 79 -6.84 -2.39 4.75
CA TYR A 79 -8.11 -2.02 4.12
C TYR A 79 -7.83 -1.39 2.78
N TYR A 80 -8.53 -1.82 1.73
CA TYR A 80 -8.32 -1.32 0.37
C TYR A 80 -9.61 -1.27 -0.43
N MET A 81 -9.64 -0.34 -1.39
CA MET A 81 -10.76 -0.21 -2.31
C MET A 81 -10.54 -1.06 -3.56
N ASP A 82 -11.59 -1.75 -3.95
CA ASP A 82 -11.75 -2.35 -5.27
C ASP A 82 -12.58 -1.39 -6.12
N ASN A 83 -11.92 -0.74 -7.08
CA ASN A 83 -12.51 0.36 -7.85
C ASN A 83 -13.53 -0.14 -8.89
N GLU A 84 -13.40 -1.37 -9.37
CA GLU A 84 -14.30 -1.91 -10.40
C GLU A 84 -15.58 -2.47 -9.76
N ASN A 85 -15.45 -3.12 -8.60
CA ASN A 85 -16.57 -3.70 -7.87
C ASN A 85 -17.22 -2.72 -6.89
N SER A 86 -16.66 -1.51 -6.72
CA SER A 86 -17.14 -0.51 -5.75
C SER A 86 -17.24 -1.06 -4.33
N THR A 87 -16.22 -1.82 -3.90
CA THR A 87 -16.19 -2.45 -2.58
C THR A 87 -15.01 -1.99 -1.73
N ILE A 88 -15.17 -2.04 -0.41
CA ILE A 88 -14.07 -1.97 0.54
C ILE A 88 -13.80 -3.38 1.03
N ASN A 89 -12.57 -3.83 0.86
CA ASN A 89 -12.11 -5.12 1.29
C ASN A 89 -11.06 -4.97 2.39
N ARG A 90 -10.86 -6.03 3.16
CA ARG A 90 -9.70 -6.17 4.04
C ARG A 90 -9.05 -7.52 3.91
N CYS A 91 -7.78 -7.60 4.27
CA CYS A 91 -7.02 -8.84 4.46
C CYS A 91 -5.97 -8.58 5.54
N THR A 92 -5.32 -9.63 6.05
CA THR A 92 -4.20 -9.46 6.97
C THR A 92 -3.00 -8.80 6.29
N LEU A 93 -2.00 -8.33 7.05
CA LEU A 93 -0.80 -7.66 6.48
C LEU A 93 0.03 -8.58 5.55
N ASN A 94 -0.17 -9.90 5.62
CA ASN A 94 0.41 -10.89 4.72
C ASN A 94 -0.52 -11.30 3.55
N GLY A 95 -1.67 -10.64 3.38
CA GLY A 95 -2.60 -10.90 2.27
C GLY A 95 -3.66 -11.98 2.50
N GLU A 96 -3.67 -12.62 3.68
CA GLU A 96 -4.60 -13.71 3.98
C GLU A 96 -5.96 -13.19 4.49
N ASN A 97 -6.94 -14.10 4.65
CA ASN A 97 -8.24 -13.79 5.23
C ASN A 97 -9.01 -12.65 4.53
N ARG A 98 -8.91 -12.58 3.20
CA ARG A 98 -9.59 -11.57 2.38
C ARG A 98 -11.09 -11.61 2.60
N THR A 99 -11.67 -10.47 2.98
CA THR A 99 -13.10 -10.30 3.26
C THR A 99 -13.59 -8.96 2.71
N THR A 100 -14.77 -8.94 2.11
CA THR A 100 -15.46 -7.69 1.73
C THR A 100 -16.19 -7.12 2.94
N ILE A 101 -15.92 -5.86 3.27
CA ILE A 101 -16.50 -5.15 4.42
C ILE A 101 -17.66 -4.25 3.99
N ILE A 102 -17.51 -3.58 2.85
CA ILE A 102 -18.56 -2.78 2.24
C ILE A 102 -18.75 -3.26 0.81
N SER A 103 -19.99 -3.57 0.46
CA SER A 103 -20.44 -3.81 -0.91
C SER A 103 -21.81 -3.17 -1.07
N ASP A 104 -22.06 -2.54 -2.21
CA ASP A 104 -23.43 -2.20 -2.57
C ASP A 104 -24.20 -3.49 -2.84
N THR A 105 -25.16 -3.80 -1.96
CA THR A 105 -26.04 -4.96 -2.12
C THR A 105 -27.30 -4.63 -2.89
N GLY A 106 -27.42 -3.43 -3.48
CA GLY A 106 -28.49 -3.06 -4.40
C GLY A 106 -29.86 -3.63 -4.01
N ALA A 107 -30.39 -3.18 -2.87
CA ALA A 107 -31.79 -3.43 -2.51
C ALA A 107 -32.70 -2.38 -3.14
#